data_AF-A0A3D5I485-F1
#
_entry.id   AF-A0A3D5I485-F1
#
_cell.length_a   1.000
_cell.length_b   1.000
_cell.length_c   1.000
_cell.angle_alpha   90.00
_cell.angle_beta   90.00
_cell.angle_gamma   90.00
#
_symmetry.space_group_name_H-M   'P 1'
#
loop_
_entity.id
_entity.type
_entity.pdbx_description
1 polymer ?
#
loop_
_entity_poly.entity_id
_entity_poly.type
_entity_poly.pdbx_seq_one_letter_code
_entity_poly.pdbx_strand_id
1 'polypeptide(L)'
;MTNPLQPLIKTIADGGHLPRPDMEQCFDIILEGDASPVQMAAFVTALKLRGETPDDIAAGASILRRRAVTITAPDGAMDVVGTGGDGIGTWNISSATAFVLAG
;
A
#
# COMPACT_ATOMS: atom_id res chain seq x y z
N MET A 1 22.48 13.84 -8.36
CA MET A 1 21.66 12.62 -8.36
C MET A 1 20.25 13.06 -8.74
N THR A 2 19.74 12.60 -9.88
CA THR A 2 18.37 12.90 -10.32
C THR A 2 17.41 12.38 -9.25
N ASN A 3 16.40 13.16 -8.88
CA ASN A 3 15.40 12.77 -7.88
C ASN A 3 14.21 12.14 -8.62
N PRO A 4 14.15 10.80 -8.78
CA PRO A 4 13.14 10.18 -9.65
C PRO A 4 11.73 10.29 -9.07
N LEU A 5 11.58 10.42 -7.74
CA LEU A 5 10.29 10.42 -7.06
C LEU A 5 9.64 11.82 -7.03
N GLN A 6 10.42 12.89 -6.97
CA GLN A 6 9.91 14.26 -6.89
C GLN A 6 8.97 14.68 -8.06
N PRO A 7 9.26 14.40 -9.34
CA PRO A 7 8.33 14.74 -10.43
C PRO A 7 7.01 13.95 -10.35
N LEU A 8 7.06 12.72 -9.83
CA LEU A 8 5.87 11.88 -9.63
C LEU A 8 5.00 12.43 -8.50
N ILE A 9 5.60 12.75 -7.34
CA ILE A 9 4.91 13.42 -6.23
C ILE A 9 4.28 14.72 -6.69
N LYS A 10 5.00 15.54 -7.47
CA LYS A 10 4.48 16.81 -8.00
C LYS A 10 3.20 16.58 -8.81
N THR A 11 3.17 15.57 -9.67
CA THR A 11 1.99 15.25 -10.48
C THR A 11 0.79 14.93 -9.61
N ILE A 12 0.97 14.13 -8.56
CA ILE A 12 -0.11 13.80 -7.61
C ILE A 12 -0.56 15.04 -6.83
N ALA A 13 0.40 15.84 -6.34
CA ALA A 13 0.13 17.05 -5.57
C ALA A 13 -0.62 18.13 -6.36
N ASP A 14 -0.39 18.20 -7.68
CA ASP A 14 -1.10 19.09 -8.60
C ASP A 14 -2.52 18.55 -8.97
N GLY A 15 -2.95 17.43 -8.38
CA GLY A 15 -4.25 16.78 -8.64
C GLY A 15 -4.23 15.79 -9.81
N GLY A 16 -3.07 15.56 -10.42
CA GLY A 16 -2.89 14.67 -11.56
C GLY A 16 -2.96 13.18 -11.20
N HIS A 17 -3.24 12.36 -12.21
CA HIS A 17 -3.19 10.90 -12.09
C HIS A 17 -1.91 10.38 -12.73
N LEU A 18 -1.24 9.45 -12.04
CA LEU A 18 -0.13 8.72 -12.60
C LEU A 18 -0.65 7.50 -13.36
N PRO A 19 -0.13 7.18 -14.54
CA PRO A 19 -0.36 5.88 -15.15
C PRO A 19 0.25 4.80 -14.25
N ARG A 20 -0.28 3.58 -14.34
CA ARG A 20 0.14 2.45 -13.50
C ARG A 20 1.65 2.23 -13.41
N PRO A 21 2.44 2.26 -14.51
CA PRO A 21 3.90 2.08 -14.42
C PRO A 21 4.59 3.12 -13.54
N ASP A 22 4.13 4.38 -13.60
CA ASP A 22 4.71 5.49 -12.84
C ASP A 22 4.32 5.38 -11.36
N MET A 23 3.10 4.91 -11.06
CA MET A 23 2.69 4.62 -9.69
C MET A 23 3.49 3.44 -9.12
N GLU A 24 3.65 2.37 -9.88
CA GLU A 24 4.49 1.22 -9.51
C GLU A 24 5.94 1.66 -9.23
N GLN A 25 6.49 2.54 -10.05
CA GLN A 25 7.81 3.14 -9.84
C GLN A 25 7.90 3.92 -8.52
N CYS A 26 6.85 4.65 -8.12
CA CYS A 26 6.83 5.33 -6.81
C CYS A 26 7.03 4.32 -5.66
N PHE A 27 6.28 3.22 -5.69
CA PHE A 27 6.36 2.19 -4.66
C PHE A 27 7.70 1.44 -4.68
N ASP A 28 8.26 1.15 -5.85
CA ASP A 28 9.58 0.52 -5.97
C ASP A 28 10.68 1.39 -5.33
N ILE A 29 10.75 2.68 -5.65
CA ILE A 29 11.74 3.61 -5.06
C ILE A 29 11.62 3.64 -3.53
N ILE A 30 10.39 3.66 -3.02
CA ILE A 30 10.13 3.68 -1.56
C ILE A 30 10.60 2.37 -0.91
N LEU A 31 10.28 1.22 -1.51
CA LEU A 31 10.59 -0.09 -0.95
C LEU A 31 12.05 -0.51 -1.13
N GLU A 32 12.79 0.12 -2.05
CA GLU A 32 14.25 -0.01 -2.19
C GLU A 32 15.02 0.79 -1.14
N GLY A 33 14.34 1.66 -0.39
CA GLY A 33 14.97 2.56 0.58
C GLY A 33 15.59 3.81 -0.07
N ASP A 34 15.30 4.05 -1.36
CA ASP A 34 15.83 5.17 -2.14
C ASP A 34 15.00 6.46 -1.99
N ALA A 35 13.97 6.45 -1.13
CA ALA A 35 13.19 7.63 -0.76
C ALA A 35 13.56 8.12 0.65
N SER A 36 13.86 9.42 0.78
CA SER A 36 14.02 10.05 2.09
C SER A 36 12.69 10.07 2.87
N PRO A 37 12.72 10.19 4.21
CA PRO A 37 11.52 10.33 5.02
C PRO A 37 10.60 11.47 4.59
N VAL A 38 11.19 12.58 4.13
CA VAL A 38 10.44 13.75 3.63
C VAL A 38 9.70 13.42 2.33
N GLN A 39 10.34 12.69 1.41
CA GLN A 39 9.69 12.27 0.16
C GLN A 39 8.57 11.26 0.42
N MET A 40 8.78 10.30 1.32
CA MET A 40 7.73 9.35 1.70
C MET A 40 6.52 10.06 2.30
N ALA A 41 6.75 10.98 3.25
CA ALA A 41 5.69 11.78 3.85
C ALA A 41 4.95 12.63 2.80
N ALA A 42 5.67 13.26 1.87
CA ALA A 42 5.08 14.04 0.79
C ALA A 42 4.24 13.18 -0.17
N PHE A 43 4.71 11.99 -0.53
CA PHE A 43 3.99 11.05 -1.39
C PHE A 43 2.65 10.61 -0.78
N VAL A 44 2.67 10.10 0.46
CA VAL A 44 1.43 9.63 1.11
C VAL A 44 0.46 10.76 1.40
N THR A 45 0.97 11.96 1.73
CA THR A 45 0.12 13.15 1.94
C THR A 45 -0.50 13.63 0.63
N ALA A 46 0.28 13.70 -0.46
CA ALA A 46 -0.22 14.12 -1.77
C ALA A 46 -1.30 13.14 -2.27
N LEU A 47 -1.06 11.83 -2.15
CA LEU A 47 -2.04 10.80 -2.49
C LEU A 47 -3.34 10.98 -1.70
N LYS A 48 -3.24 11.19 -0.38
CA LYS A 48 -4.39 11.39 0.48
C LYS A 48 -5.20 12.64 0.13
N LEU A 49 -4.52 13.75 -0.17
CA LEU A 49 -5.15 15.02 -0.51
C LEU A 49 -5.82 15.00 -1.88
N ARG A 50 -5.19 14.36 -2.87
CA ARG A 50 -5.80 14.13 -4.18
C ARG A 50 -6.97 13.14 -4.09
N GLY A 51 -6.87 12.17 -3.18
CA GLY A 51 -7.72 11.00 -3.08
C GLY A 51 -7.12 9.81 -3.83
N GLU A 52 -6.93 8.69 -3.16
CA GLU A 52 -6.44 7.45 -3.78
C GLU A 52 -7.51 6.84 -4.68
N THR A 53 -7.11 6.37 -5.87
CA THR A 53 -7.99 5.61 -6.76
C THR A 53 -7.80 4.11 -6.58
N PRO A 54 -8.75 3.27 -7.02
CA PRO A 54 -8.57 1.82 -7.03
C PRO A 54 -7.31 1.37 -7.78
N ASP A 55 -6.93 2.07 -8.84
CA ASP A 55 -5.73 1.73 -9.63
C ASP A 55 -4.44 2.02 -8.85
N ASP A 56 -4.40 3.11 -8.06
CA ASP A 56 -3.24 3.42 -7.22
C ASP A 56 -3.05 2.37 -6.12
N ILE A 57 -4.16 1.98 -5.48
CA ILE A 57 -4.17 0.95 -4.44
C ILE A 57 -3.75 -0.39 -5.02
N ALA A 58 -4.28 -0.76 -6.20
CA ALA A 58 -3.93 -2.01 -6.88
C ALA A 58 -2.45 -2.04 -7.32
N ALA A 59 -1.91 -0.91 -7.81
CA ALA A 59 -0.49 -0.78 -8.16
C ALA A 59 0.40 -0.99 -6.93
N GLY A 60 0.11 -0.30 -5.83
CA GLY A 60 0.84 -0.45 -4.57
C GLY A 60 0.76 -1.87 -4.01
N ALA A 61 -0.44 -2.45 -3.93
CA ALA A 61 -0.64 -3.82 -3.47
C ALA A 61 0.11 -4.84 -4.34
N SER A 62 0.16 -4.63 -5.66
CA SER A 62 0.88 -5.51 -6.57
C SER A 62 2.39 -5.49 -6.29
N ILE A 63 2.97 -4.30 -6.10
CA ILE A 63 4.39 -4.14 -5.78
C ILE A 63 4.73 -4.78 -4.43
N LEU A 64 3.92 -4.48 -3.40
CA LEU A 64 4.11 -5.04 -2.06
C LEU A 64 4.07 -6.58 -2.11
N ARG A 65 3.13 -7.16 -2.86
CA ARG A 65 3.01 -8.61 -3.04
C ARG A 65 4.20 -9.21 -3.79
N ARG A 66 4.78 -8.51 -4.77
CA ARG A 66 5.97 -8.96 -5.50
C ARG A 66 7.23 -9.00 -4.62
N ARG A 67 7.31 -8.10 -3.64
CA ARG A 67 8.46 -7.99 -2.72
C ARG A 67 8.29 -8.76 -1.41
N ALA A 68 7.07 -9.26 -1.13
CA ALA A 68 6.79 -10.03 0.07
C ALA A 68 7.53 -11.37 0.08
N VAL A 69 7.92 -11.82 1.27
CA VAL A 69 8.34 -13.21 1.48
C VAL A 69 7.11 -14.11 1.29
N THR A 70 7.25 -15.16 0.48
CA THR A 70 6.13 -16.03 0.09
C THR A 70 6.21 -17.40 0.78
N ILE A 71 5.03 -18.00 0.96
CA ILE A 71 4.85 -19.38 1.43
C ILE A 71 3.84 -20.10 0.54
N THR A 72 3.90 -21.43 0.49
CA THR A 72 2.87 -22.24 -0.17
C THR A 72 1.73 -22.48 0.82
N ALA A 73 0.52 -22.04 0.47
CA ALA A 73 -0.70 -22.28 1.24
C ALA A 73 -1.44 -23.54 0.72
N PRO A 74 -2.14 -24.28 1.59
CA PRO A 74 -3.01 -25.37 1.17
C PRO A 74 -4.24 -24.86 0.40
N ASP A 75 -4.87 -25.75 -0.38
CA ASP A 75 -6.10 -25.43 -1.08
C ASP A 75 -7.22 -25.02 -0.11
N GLY A 76 -7.98 -24.00 -0.49
CA GLY A 76 -9.05 -23.46 0.35
C GLY A 76 -8.59 -22.60 1.53
N ALA A 77 -7.30 -22.25 1.61
CA ALA A 77 -6.83 -21.27 2.59
C ALA A 77 -7.58 -19.94 2.44
N MET A 78 -7.97 -19.35 3.58
CA MET A 78 -8.68 -18.08 3.66
C MET A 78 -7.90 -17.10 4.54
N ASP A 79 -8.06 -15.82 4.26
CA ASP A 79 -7.55 -14.74 5.09
C ASP A 79 -8.71 -13.96 5.72
N VAL A 80 -8.58 -13.63 7.01
CA VAL A 80 -9.58 -12.87 7.78
C VAL A 80 -8.84 -11.71 8.43
N VAL A 81 -8.89 -10.55 7.78
CA VAL A 81 -8.18 -9.33 8.21
C VAL A 81 -9.02 -8.10 7.94
N GLY A 82 -8.67 -7.00 8.60
CA GLY A 82 -9.26 -5.69 8.35
C GLY A 82 -8.19 -4.61 8.49
N THR A 83 -8.45 -3.44 7.91
CA THR A 83 -7.54 -2.28 8.03
C THR A 83 -7.41 -1.79 9.47
N GLY A 84 -8.44 -2.04 10.30
CA GLY A 84 -8.56 -1.46 11.64
C GLY A 84 -8.73 0.06 11.59
N GLY A 85 -8.56 0.69 12.76
CA GLY A 85 -8.57 2.16 12.89
C GLY A 85 -9.96 2.81 12.95
N ASP A 86 -11.02 2.04 13.21
CA ASP A 86 -12.38 2.55 13.38
C ASP A 86 -12.60 3.31 14.71
N GLY A 87 -11.67 3.19 15.67
CA GLY A 87 -11.73 3.84 16.97
C GLY A 87 -12.78 3.24 17.91
N ILE A 88 -13.39 2.11 17.55
CA ILE A 88 -14.50 1.49 18.31
C ILE A 88 -13.97 0.68 19.50
N GLY A 89 -12.66 0.42 19.55
CA GLY A 89 -12.02 -0.28 20.66
C GLY A 89 -12.44 -1.75 20.75
N THR A 90 -12.71 -2.37 19.61
CA THR A 90 -13.05 -3.79 19.56
C THR A 90 -11.85 -4.66 19.98
N TRP A 91 -12.15 -5.85 20.46
CA TRP A 91 -11.15 -6.90 20.67
C TRP A 91 -10.60 -7.41 19.32
N ASN A 92 -9.67 -8.37 19.38
CA ASN A 92 -9.08 -9.03 18.20
C ASN A 92 -10.07 -9.99 17.52
N ILE A 93 -11.17 -9.44 16.99
CA ILE A 93 -12.29 -10.20 16.41
C ILE A 93 -11.80 -11.09 15.26
N SER A 94 -11.02 -10.55 14.31
CA SER A 94 -10.50 -11.31 13.18
C SER A 94 -9.65 -12.51 13.62
N SER A 95 -8.82 -12.33 14.65
CA SER A 95 -8.02 -13.41 15.23
C SER A 95 -8.87 -14.49 15.88
N ALA A 96 -9.90 -14.11 16.65
CA ALA A 96 -10.84 -15.07 17.22
C ALA A 96 -11.61 -15.83 16.12
N THR A 97 -12.07 -15.13 15.08
CA THR A 97 -12.74 -15.73 13.92
C THR A 97 -11.83 -16.74 13.21
N ALA A 98 -10.54 -16.46 13.05
CA ALA A 98 -9.60 -17.40 12.42
C ALA A 98 -9.55 -18.75 13.16
N PHE A 99 -9.56 -18.75 14.49
CA PHE A 99 -9.61 -20.00 15.27
C PHE A 99 -10.95 -20.72 15.13
N VAL A 100 -12.06 -19.99 15.11
CA VAL A 100 -13.40 -20.59 14.95
C VAL A 100 -13.59 -21.20 13.56
N LEU A 101 -13.05 -20.60 12.50
CA LEU A 101 -13.13 -21.16 11.15
C LEU A 101 -12.22 -22.37 10.95
N ALA A 102 -11.12 -22.47 11.71
CA ALA A 102 -10.14 -23.55 11.60
C ALA A 102 -10.50 -24.79 12.43
N GLY A 103 -11.25 -24.63 13.52
CA GLY A 103 -11.71 -25.71 14.41
C GLY A 103 -13.02 -26.34 13.95
#